data_AF-A0A662CE79-F1
#
_entry.id   AF-A0A662CE79-F1
#
_cell.length_a   1.000
_cell.length_b   1.000
_cell.length_c   1.000
_cell.angle_alpha   90.00
_cell.angle_beta   90.00
_cell.angle_gamma   90.00
#
_symmetry.space_group_name_H-M   'P 1'
#
loop_
_entity.id
_entity.type
_entity.pdbx_description
1 polymer ?
#
loop_
_entity_poly.entity_id
_entity_poly.type
_entity_poly.pdbx_seq_one_letter_code
_entity_poly.pdbx_strand_id
1 'polypeptide(L)'
;MLLLYISKFLIKYKKQNIFNPVVFAIGITTLLALFMPGMDLPPLDWSGIDIRFSIFGTAFPLSLIFITLSLIFNVGRVRKHPLALSFIASSLLLGFIINSYDGNYLSFIISTAFIGSAIIVEPKTSPVKTGEQLIYGISMALLIMGLSLLDVPNVPIIGLLLGNAFYFLYKKFLTPSH
;
A
#
# COMPACT_ATOMS: atom_id res chain seq x y z
N MET A 1 -6.33 2.37 -18.03
CA MET A 1 -5.06 2.23 -18.80
C MET A 1 -4.32 3.56 -18.96
N LEU A 2 -4.94 4.64 -19.46
CA LEU A 2 -4.28 5.95 -19.64
C LEU A 2 -3.60 6.49 -18.36
N LEU A 3 -4.27 6.44 -17.20
CA LEU A 3 -3.73 6.91 -15.93
C LEU A 3 -2.49 6.13 -15.44
N LEU A 4 -2.38 4.83 -15.77
CA LEU A 4 -1.18 4.03 -15.48
C LEU A 4 0.02 4.54 -16.28
N TYR A 5 -0.19 4.86 -17.56
CA TYR A 5 0.84 5.46 -18.41
C TYR A 5 1.20 6.87 -17.93
N ILE A 6 0.21 7.69 -17.56
CA ILE A 6 0.46 9.03 -17.02
C ILE A 6 1.29 8.94 -15.73
N SER A 7 0.92 8.07 -14.78
CA SER A 7 1.72 7.91 -13.56
C SER A 7 3.14 7.43 -13.84
N LYS A 8 3.29 6.43 -14.71
CA LYS A 8 4.57 5.78 -14.97
C LYS A 8 5.53 6.63 -15.80
N PHE A 9 5.01 7.56 -16.62
CA PHE A 9 5.83 8.35 -17.54
C PHE A 9 5.86 9.85 -17.23
N LEU A 10 4.77 10.45 -16.73
CA LEU A 10 4.63 11.89 -16.52
C LEU A 10 4.82 12.31 -15.06
N ILE A 11 4.48 11.47 -14.09
CA ILE A 11 4.58 11.80 -12.66
C ILE A 11 5.92 11.31 -12.10
N LYS A 12 6.98 11.96 -12.59
CA LYS A 12 8.35 11.72 -12.14
C LYS A 12 8.93 13.00 -11.53
N TYR A 13 9.62 12.85 -10.41
CA TYR A 13 10.48 13.89 -9.87
C TYR A 13 11.92 13.40 -9.90
N LYS A 14 12.83 14.18 -10.52
CA LYS A 14 14.25 13.80 -10.70
C LYS A 14 14.43 12.35 -11.24
N LYS A 15 13.65 11.96 -12.25
CA LYS A 15 13.61 10.60 -12.87
C LYS A 15 13.13 9.47 -11.94
N GLN A 16 12.54 9.77 -10.79
CA GLN A 16 11.97 8.80 -9.85
C GLN A 16 10.45 8.93 -9.76
N ASN A 17 9.73 7.81 -9.70
CA ASN A 17 8.28 7.82 -9.54
C ASN A 17 7.92 8.24 -8.11
N ILE A 18 7.03 9.24 -7.99
CA ILE A 18 6.55 9.73 -6.69
C ILE A 18 5.56 8.75 -6.07
N PHE A 19 4.73 8.15 -6.91
CA PHE A 19 3.70 7.19 -6.54
C PHE A 19 4.00 5.83 -7.15
N ASN A 20 3.48 4.78 -6.52
CA ASN A 20 3.30 3.51 -7.19
C ASN A 20 2.28 3.70 -8.33
N PRO A 21 2.57 3.30 -9.58
CA PRO A 21 1.68 3.55 -10.72
C PRO A 21 0.27 2.96 -10.55
N VAL A 22 0.17 1.78 -9.93
CA VAL A 22 -1.12 1.12 -9.67
C VAL A 22 -1.89 1.91 -8.62
N VAL A 23 -1.22 2.30 -7.54
CA VAL A 23 -1.82 3.15 -6.48
C VAL A 23 -2.30 4.47 -7.06
N PHE A 24 -1.51 5.11 -7.93
CA PHE A 24 -1.91 6.35 -8.57
C PHE A 24 -3.14 6.16 -9.46
N ALA A 25 -3.13 5.16 -10.34
CA ALA A 25 -4.23 4.94 -11.27
C ALA A 25 -5.54 4.62 -10.53
N ILE A 26 -5.52 3.68 -9.59
CA ILE A 26 -6.71 3.32 -8.80
C ILE A 26 -7.13 4.49 -7.90
N GLY A 27 -6.17 5.16 -7.25
CA GLY A 27 -6.46 6.25 -6.32
C GLY A 27 -7.10 7.46 -7.00
N ILE A 28 -6.53 7.91 -8.13
CA ILE A 28 -7.12 9.01 -8.90
C ILE A 28 -8.48 8.63 -9.48
N THR A 29 -8.63 7.41 -10.00
CA THR A 29 -9.94 6.95 -10.51
C THR A 29 -10.98 6.92 -9.38
N THR A 30 -10.60 6.46 -8.19
CA THR A 30 -11.47 6.47 -7.00
C THR A 30 -11.88 7.89 -6.63
N LEU A 31 -10.92 8.83 -6.58
CA LEU A 31 -11.21 10.24 -6.29
C LEU A 31 -12.13 10.86 -7.34
N LEU A 32 -11.90 10.60 -8.63
CA LEU A 32 -12.78 11.10 -9.69
C LEU A 32 -14.20 10.53 -9.58
N ALA A 33 -14.33 9.23 -9.29
CA ALA A 33 -15.63 8.59 -9.12
C ALA A 33 -16.45 9.17 -7.96
N LEU A 34 -15.80 9.70 -6.91
CA LEU A 34 -16.48 10.39 -5.81
C LEU A 34 -17.13 11.73 -6.22
N PHE A 35 -16.62 12.37 -7.27
CA PHE A 35 -17.09 13.69 -7.73
C PHE A 35 -17.80 13.66 -9.09
N MET A 36 -17.70 12.56 -9.83
CA MET A 36 -18.29 12.39 -11.16
C MET A 36 -19.48 11.42 -11.09
N PRO A 37 -20.73 11.91 -11.10
CA PRO A 37 -21.90 11.04 -11.10
C PRO A 37 -21.92 10.14 -12.34
N GLY A 38 -22.20 8.84 -12.14
CA GLY A 38 -22.23 7.82 -13.21
C GLY A 38 -20.89 7.13 -13.47
N MET A 39 -19.84 7.44 -12.71
CA MET A 39 -18.58 6.71 -12.77
C MET A 39 -18.52 5.65 -11.66
N ASP A 40 -18.35 4.39 -12.04
CA ASP A 40 -18.20 3.30 -11.08
C ASP A 40 -16.85 3.35 -10.36
N LEU A 41 -16.85 2.93 -9.09
CA LEU A 41 -15.61 2.77 -8.34
C LEU A 41 -14.74 1.70 -9.00
N PRO A 42 -13.43 1.96 -9.19
CA PRO A 42 -12.54 0.94 -9.72
C PRO A 42 -12.50 -0.25 -8.74
N PRO A 43 -12.65 -1.49 -9.24
CA PRO A 43 -12.61 -2.66 -8.38
C PRO A 43 -11.22 -2.77 -7.76
N LEU A 44 -11.18 -2.87 -6.44
CA LEU A 44 -9.97 -3.26 -5.71
C LEU A 44 -9.89 -4.78 -5.66
N ASP A 45 -9.66 -5.38 -6.82
CA ASP A 45 -9.64 -6.82 -6.91
C ASP A 45 -8.27 -7.39 -6.56
N TRP A 46 -8.15 -7.88 -5.33
CA TRP A 46 -7.03 -8.67 -4.85
C TRP A 46 -7.29 -10.18 -4.99
N SER A 47 -8.29 -10.63 -5.77
CA SER A 47 -8.64 -12.04 -5.95
C SER A 47 -7.46 -12.90 -6.39
N GLY A 48 -6.56 -12.35 -7.20
CA GLY A 48 -5.30 -13.01 -7.59
C GLY A 48 -4.36 -13.31 -6.41
N ILE A 49 -4.56 -12.64 -5.27
CA ILE A 49 -3.85 -12.85 -4.02
C ILE A 49 -4.58 -13.88 -3.13
N ASP A 50 -5.88 -14.12 -3.31
CA ASP A 50 -6.61 -15.13 -2.53
C ASP A 50 -6.78 -16.47 -3.28
N ILE A 51 -5.89 -16.75 -4.24
CA ILE A 51 -5.86 -18.05 -4.92
C ILE A 51 -5.41 -19.12 -3.92
N ARG A 52 -6.34 -20.01 -3.56
CA ARG A 52 -6.13 -21.10 -2.61
C ARG A 52 -6.02 -22.43 -3.32
N PHE A 53 -4.98 -23.20 -3.00
CA PHE A 53 -4.83 -24.58 -3.43
C PHE A 53 -5.11 -25.51 -2.25
N SER A 54 -5.84 -26.59 -2.50
CA SER A 54 -6.00 -27.64 -1.48
C SER A 54 -4.72 -28.46 -1.41
N ILE A 55 -3.99 -28.33 -0.30
CA ILE A 55 -2.81 -29.13 0.01
C ILE A 55 -3.14 -29.92 1.28
N PHE A 56 -3.10 -31.26 1.20
CA PHE A 56 -3.51 -32.14 2.30
C PHE A 56 -4.91 -31.83 2.87
N GLY A 57 -5.87 -31.44 2.01
CA GLY A 57 -7.22 -31.09 2.44
C GLY A 57 -7.36 -29.71 3.10
N THR A 58 -6.28 -28.95 3.21
CA THR A 58 -6.29 -27.58 3.74
C THR A 58 -6.13 -26.58 2.59
N ALA A 59 -7.01 -25.58 2.55
CA ALA A 59 -6.93 -24.50 1.56
C ALA A 59 -5.76 -23.55 1.90
N PHE A 60 -4.64 -23.74 1.22
CA PHE A 60 -3.44 -22.92 1.40
C PHE A 60 -3.39 -21.78 0.38
N PRO A 61 -3.26 -20.52 0.82
CA PRO A 61 -3.18 -19.37 -0.10
C PRO A 61 -1.80 -19.30 -0.74
N LEU A 62 -1.73 -19.52 -2.05
CA LEU A 62 -0.46 -19.57 -2.81
C LEU A 62 0.29 -18.24 -2.77
N SER A 63 -0.45 -17.14 -2.65
CA SER A 63 0.10 -15.78 -2.52
C SER A 63 1.05 -15.62 -1.34
N LEU A 64 0.88 -16.37 -0.23
CA LEU A 64 1.79 -16.28 0.91
C LEU A 64 3.22 -16.61 0.50
N ILE A 65 3.42 -17.53 -0.43
CA ILE A 65 4.75 -17.87 -0.95
C ILE A 65 5.35 -16.64 -1.64
N PHE A 66 4.62 -16.03 -2.58
CA PHE A 66 5.10 -14.86 -3.32
C PHE A 66 5.29 -13.63 -2.43
N ILE A 67 4.40 -13.41 -1.46
CA ILE A 67 4.50 -12.33 -0.48
C ILE A 67 5.73 -12.53 0.40
N THR A 68 5.96 -13.76 0.89
CA THR A 68 7.14 -14.08 1.71
C THR A 68 8.43 -13.91 0.92
N LEU A 69 8.47 -14.40 -0.33
CA LEU A 69 9.61 -14.20 -1.22
C LEU A 69 9.84 -12.71 -1.52
N SER A 70 8.79 -11.93 -1.76
CA SER A 70 8.90 -10.47 -1.93
C SER A 70 9.46 -9.82 -0.67
N LEU A 71 8.94 -10.18 0.50
CA LEU A 71 9.39 -9.64 1.78
C LEU A 71 10.85 -9.96 2.05
N ILE A 72 11.34 -11.16 1.73
CA ILE A 72 12.74 -11.54 1.95
C ILE A 72 13.65 -10.92 0.89
N PHE A 73 13.35 -11.13 -0.39
CA PHE A 73 14.28 -10.80 -1.47
C PHE A 73 14.09 -9.38 -2.01
N ASN A 74 12.86 -8.99 -2.35
CA ASN A 74 12.59 -7.69 -2.97
C ASN A 74 12.78 -6.55 -1.97
N VAL A 75 12.14 -6.64 -0.81
CA VAL A 75 12.25 -5.64 0.27
C VAL A 75 13.68 -5.58 0.82
N GLY A 76 14.34 -6.73 0.95
CA GLY A 76 15.75 -6.82 1.35
C GLY A 76 16.69 -6.15 0.35
N ARG A 77 16.51 -6.43 -0.94
CA ARG A 77 17.29 -5.79 -2.02
C ARG A 77 17.21 -4.26 -1.98
N VAL A 78 16.03 -3.70 -1.70
CA VAL A 78 15.86 -2.23 -1.61
C VAL A 78 16.08 -1.66 -0.21
N ARG A 79 16.46 -2.50 0.77
CA ARG A 79 16.74 -2.13 2.17
C ARG A 79 15.58 -1.42 2.87
N LYS A 80 14.34 -1.87 2.62
CA LYS A 80 13.11 -1.27 3.18
C LYS A 80 12.37 -2.19 4.17
N HIS A 81 13.07 -3.14 4.80
CA HIS A 81 12.45 -3.99 5.83
C HIS A 81 11.85 -3.20 6.99
N PRO A 82 12.52 -2.17 7.55
CA PRO A 82 11.93 -1.38 8.62
C PRO A 82 10.58 -0.75 8.22
N LEU A 83 10.49 -0.22 7.00
CA LEU A 83 9.25 0.34 6.44
C LEU A 83 8.14 -0.72 6.34
N ALA A 84 8.44 -1.85 5.67
CA ALA A 84 7.48 -2.91 5.43
C ALA A 84 6.97 -3.53 6.74
N LEU A 85 7.89 -3.87 7.66
CA LEU A 85 7.55 -4.54 8.91
C LEU A 85 6.82 -3.62 9.87
N SER A 86 7.22 -2.35 9.99
CA SER A 86 6.47 -1.38 10.83
C SER A 86 5.06 -1.16 10.32
N PHE A 87 4.87 -1.06 8.99
CA PHE A 87 3.54 -0.98 8.39
C PHE A 87 2.70 -2.24 8.67
N ILE A 88 3.24 -3.43 8.40
CA ILE A 88 2.52 -4.70 8.58
C ILE A 88 2.15 -4.88 10.05
N ALA A 89 3.11 -4.77 10.96
CA ALA A 89 2.87 -4.95 12.39
C ALA A 89 1.85 -3.94 12.93
N SER A 90 1.96 -2.66 12.56
CA SER A 90 1.02 -1.64 13.00
C SER A 90 -0.38 -1.86 12.43
N SER A 91 -0.49 -2.22 11.15
CA SER A 91 -1.79 -2.47 10.52
C SER A 91 -2.49 -3.69 11.11
N LEU A 92 -1.75 -4.76 11.41
CA LEU A 92 -2.29 -5.94 12.08
C LEU A 92 -2.70 -5.63 13.54
N LEU A 93 -1.89 -4.88 14.28
CA LEU A 93 -2.23 -4.46 15.64
C LEU A 93 -3.48 -3.57 15.65
N LEU A 94 -3.56 -2.58 14.76
CA LEU A 94 -4.71 -1.69 14.65
C LEU A 94 -5.96 -2.45 14.22
N GLY A 95 -5.85 -3.33 13.22
CA GLY A 95 -6.96 -4.20 12.79
C GLY A 95 -7.48 -5.09 13.92
N PHE A 96 -6.59 -5.50 14.86
CA PHE A 96 -6.99 -6.25 16.06
C PHE A 96 -7.82 -5.40 17.00
N ILE A 97 -7.38 -4.15 17.25
CA ILE A 97 -8.04 -3.24 18.18
C ILE A 97 -9.47 -2.91 17.75
N ILE A 98 -9.73 -2.81 16.44
CA ILE A 98 -11.06 -2.47 15.91
C ILE A 98 -11.86 -3.67 15.38
N ASN A 99 -11.43 -4.90 15.67
CA ASN A 99 -12.07 -6.13 15.20
C ASN A 99 -12.27 -6.21 13.67
N SER A 100 -11.35 -5.65 12.88
CA SER A 100 -11.38 -5.79 11.40
C SER A 100 -11.18 -7.21 10.89
N TYR A 101 -10.91 -8.16 11.78
CA TYR A 101 -10.75 -9.58 11.46
C TYR A 101 -12.07 -10.34 11.37
N ASP A 102 -13.19 -9.75 11.80
CA ASP A 102 -14.49 -10.41 11.82
C ASP A 102 -14.95 -10.74 10.38
N GLY A 103 -14.92 -12.04 10.04
CA GLY A 103 -15.35 -12.58 8.75
C GLY A 103 -14.25 -13.32 7.99
N ASN A 104 -13.07 -12.72 7.78
CA ASN A 104 -11.97 -13.37 7.04
C ASN A 104 -10.58 -12.83 7.42
N TYR A 105 -10.10 -13.26 8.60
CA TYR A 105 -8.81 -12.87 9.14
C TYR A 105 -7.62 -13.17 8.21
N LEU A 106 -7.66 -14.30 7.49
CA LEU A 106 -6.59 -14.67 6.54
C LEU A 106 -6.48 -13.67 5.41
N SER A 107 -7.58 -13.30 4.77
CA SER A 107 -7.55 -12.34 3.65
C SER A 107 -7.09 -10.95 4.10
N PHE A 108 -7.40 -10.54 5.34
CA PHE A 108 -6.87 -9.30 5.92
C PHE A 108 -5.35 -9.37 6.11
N ILE A 109 -4.84 -10.46 6.71
CA ILE A 109 -3.39 -10.66 6.92
C ILE A 109 -2.65 -10.69 5.59
N ILE A 110 -3.16 -11.44 4.62
CA ILE A 110 -2.57 -11.58 3.28
C ILE A 110 -2.54 -10.23 2.55
N SER A 111 -3.65 -9.50 2.56
CA SER A 111 -3.72 -8.17 1.92
C SER A 111 -2.76 -7.17 2.57
N THR A 112 -2.71 -7.16 3.90
CA THR A 112 -1.79 -6.30 4.66
C THR A 112 -0.34 -6.63 4.36
N ALA A 113 0.01 -7.92 4.36
CA ALA A 113 1.36 -8.38 4.05
C ALA A 113 1.74 -8.09 2.59
N PHE A 114 0.81 -8.23 1.65
CA PHE A 114 1.02 -7.85 0.25
C PHE A 114 1.30 -6.35 0.10
N ILE A 115 0.47 -5.49 0.70
CA ILE A 115 0.68 -4.04 0.66
C ILE A 115 2.04 -3.66 1.26
N GLY A 116 2.37 -4.26 2.41
CA GLY A 116 3.63 -4.01 3.12
C GLY A 116 4.87 -4.48 2.36
N SER A 117 4.79 -5.61 1.65
CA SER A 117 5.94 -6.23 0.99
C SER A 117 6.13 -5.80 -0.48
N ALA A 118 5.05 -5.45 -1.18
CA ALA A 118 5.11 -5.14 -2.60
C ALA A 118 4.81 -3.66 -2.90
N ILE A 119 3.80 -3.09 -2.25
CA ILE A 119 3.23 -1.81 -2.70
C ILE A 119 3.90 -0.61 -2.03
N ILE A 120 3.95 -0.58 -0.69
CA ILE A 120 4.49 0.57 0.07
C ILE A 120 6.01 0.75 -0.15
N VAL A 121 6.69 -0.33 -0.50
CA VAL A 121 8.14 -0.40 -0.73
C VAL A 121 8.53 0.12 -2.12
N GLU A 122 7.61 0.11 -3.10
CA GLU A 122 7.90 0.37 -4.51
C GLU A 122 8.34 1.82 -4.82
N PRO A 123 7.71 2.89 -4.28
CA PRO A 123 8.09 4.26 -4.61
C PRO A 123 9.53 4.54 -4.18
N LYS A 124 10.39 4.94 -5.12
CA LYS A 124 11.78 5.34 -4.82
C LYS A 124 11.85 6.61 -3.96
N THR A 125 10.76 7.36 -3.91
CA THR A 125 10.57 8.56 -3.10
C THR A 125 10.27 8.27 -1.63
N SER A 126 10.00 7.03 -1.23
CA SER A 126 9.79 6.68 0.19
C SER A 126 11.10 6.84 1.02
N PRO A 127 11.01 6.92 2.36
CA PRO A 127 12.18 7.16 3.20
C PRO A 127 13.26 6.10 3.08
N VAL A 128 14.51 6.54 3.22
CA VAL A 128 15.71 5.68 3.15
C VAL A 128 16.29 5.41 4.54
N LYS A 129 16.24 6.38 5.46
CA LYS A 129 16.76 6.21 6.82
C LYS A 129 15.83 5.32 7.64
N THR A 130 16.40 4.39 8.41
CA THR A 130 15.65 3.43 9.23
C THR A 130 14.62 4.09 10.14
N GLY A 131 14.98 5.16 10.86
CA GLY A 131 14.03 5.87 11.72
C GLY A 131 12.86 6.49 10.96
N GLU A 132 13.14 7.14 9.83
CA GLU A 132 12.09 7.70 8.95
C GLU A 132 11.21 6.61 8.35
N GLN A 133 11.78 5.45 8.01
CA GLN A 133 11.03 4.30 7.51
C GLN A 133 10.03 3.77 8.55
N LEU A 134 10.45 3.64 9.81
CA LEU A 134 9.57 3.21 10.90
C LEU A 134 8.41 4.19 11.11
N ILE A 135 8.73 5.49 11.21
CA ILE A 135 7.71 6.54 11.40
C ILE A 135 6.74 6.53 10.23
N TYR A 136 7.24 6.43 9.00
CA TYR A 136 6.39 6.40 7.81
C TYR A 136 5.48 5.18 7.78
N GLY A 137 6.00 3.97 8.06
CA GLY A 137 5.20 2.76 8.07
C GLY A 137 4.07 2.81 9.12
N ILE A 138 4.36 3.28 10.33
CA ILE A 138 3.36 3.46 11.40
C ILE A 138 2.32 4.53 10.99
N SER A 139 2.78 5.68 10.51
CA SER A 139 1.89 6.78 10.10
C SER A 139 0.95 6.36 8.97
N MET A 140 1.46 5.55 8.03
CA MET A 140 0.67 4.98 6.94
C MET A 140 -0.41 4.03 7.44
N ALA A 141 -0.09 3.16 8.41
CA ALA A 141 -1.08 2.27 9.01
C ALA A 141 -2.17 3.06 9.75
N LEU A 142 -1.79 4.09 10.50
CA LEU A 142 -2.75 4.99 11.18
C LEU A 142 -3.64 5.75 10.21
N LEU A 143 -3.07 6.26 9.11
CA LEU A 143 -3.83 6.98 8.09
C LEU A 143 -4.85 6.06 7.41
N ILE A 144 -4.44 4.86 7.00
CA ILE A 144 -5.35 3.87 6.39
C ILE A 144 -6.44 3.49 7.39
N MET A 145 -6.09 3.26 8.66
CA MET A 145 -7.08 2.98 9.70
C MET A 145 -8.09 4.12 9.86
N GLY A 146 -7.62 5.36 10.01
CA GLY A 146 -8.47 6.53 10.15
C GLY A 146 -9.42 6.72 8.96
N LEU A 147 -8.93 6.51 7.73
CA LEU A 147 -9.77 6.54 6.52
C LEU A 147 -10.78 5.38 6.48
N SER A 148 -10.41 4.21 7.00
CA SER A 148 -11.33 3.06 7.10
C SER A 148 -12.49 3.34 8.04
N LEU A 149 -12.25 4.05 9.14
CA LEU A 149 -13.30 4.46 10.09
C LEU A 149 -14.25 5.52 9.51
N LEU A 150 -13.89 6.15 8.39
CA LEU A 150 -14.70 7.13 7.67
C LEU A 150 -15.40 6.52 6.44
N ASP A 151 -15.38 5.19 6.30
CA ASP A 151 -15.98 4.45 5.18
C ASP A 151 -15.52 4.95 3.79
N VAL A 152 -14.28 5.43 3.68
CA VAL A 152 -13.72 5.90 2.40
C VAL A 152 -13.52 4.71 1.45
N PRO A 153 -13.97 4.74 0.19
CA PRO A 153 -13.74 3.63 -0.73
C PRO A 153 -12.25 3.46 -1.06
N ASN A 154 -11.83 2.22 -1.33
CA ASN A 154 -10.45 1.88 -1.68
C ASN A 154 -9.42 2.42 -0.69
N VAL A 155 -9.75 2.38 0.62
CA VAL A 155 -8.97 2.91 1.74
C VAL A 155 -7.45 2.72 1.58
N PRO A 156 -6.93 1.50 1.32
CA PRO A 156 -5.48 1.30 1.34
C PRO A 156 -4.78 2.09 0.22
N ILE A 157 -5.44 2.22 -0.93
CA ILE A 157 -4.93 2.95 -2.08
C ILE A 157 -4.96 4.46 -1.82
N ILE A 158 -6.08 4.99 -1.33
CA ILE A 158 -6.20 6.41 -1.00
C ILE A 158 -5.19 6.79 0.08
N GLY A 159 -5.05 5.97 1.12
CA GLY A 159 -4.04 6.16 2.16
C GLY A 159 -2.62 6.19 1.58
N LEU A 160 -2.25 5.21 0.75
CA LEU A 160 -0.94 5.17 0.07
C LEU A 160 -0.72 6.38 -0.84
N LEU A 161 -1.74 6.84 -1.56
CA LEU A 161 -1.64 8.02 -2.40
C LEU A 161 -1.36 9.27 -1.55
N LEU A 162 -2.18 9.50 -0.53
CA LEU A 162 -2.05 10.66 0.37
C LEU A 162 -0.72 10.64 1.12
N GLY A 163 -0.32 9.51 1.69
CA GLY A 163 0.93 9.41 2.44
C GLY A 163 2.17 9.62 1.57
N ASN A 164 2.19 9.05 0.36
CA ASN A 164 3.28 9.30 -0.60
C ASN A 164 3.32 10.77 -1.01
N ALA A 165 2.17 11.40 -1.24
CA ALA A 165 2.09 12.83 -1.57
C ALA A 165 2.59 13.70 -0.41
N PHE A 166 2.14 13.44 0.81
CA PHE A 166 2.54 14.18 2.00
C PHE A 166 4.04 14.07 2.27
N TYR A 167 4.60 12.86 2.20
CA TYR A 167 6.03 12.66 2.41
C TYR A 167 6.87 13.31 1.30
N PHE A 168 6.40 13.27 0.05
CA PHE A 168 7.04 13.99 -1.05
C PHE A 168 7.07 15.50 -0.80
N LEU A 169 5.95 16.10 -0.39
CA LEU A 169 5.87 17.52 -0.07
C LEU A 169 6.76 17.86 1.14
N TYR A 170 6.71 17.05 2.20
CA TYR A 170 7.57 17.20 3.38
C TYR A 170 9.05 17.24 2.99
N LYS A 171 9.51 16.27 2.19
CA LYS A 171 10.89 16.21 1.73
C LYS A 171 11.27 17.39 0.84
N LYS A 172 10.33 17.89 0.02
CA LYS A 172 10.60 19.01 -0.89
C LYS A 172 10.72 20.35 -0.15
N PHE A 173 9.85 20.60 0.82
CA PHE A 173 9.71 21.92 1.44
C PHE A 173 10.38 22.05 2.81
N LEU A 174 10.43 20.98 3.61
CA LEU A 174 10.93 21.03 5.00
C LEU A 174 12.36 20.49 5.14
N THR A 175 12.85 19.74 4.15
CA THR A 175 14.25 19.26 4.10
C THR A 175 14.82 19.48 2.70
N PRO A 176 15.04 20.75 2.27
CA PRO A 176 15.66 21.02 0.98
C PRO A 176 17.01 20.30 0.91
N SER A 177 17.11 19.35 -0.01
CA SER A 177 18.37 18.67 -0.30
C SER A 177 19.33 19.69 -0.87
N HIS A 178 20.32 20.11 -0.07
CA HIS A 178 21.52 20.80 -0.56
C HIS A 178 22.25 19.93 -1.58
#